data_AF-A0A355EKY2-F1
#
_entry.id   AF-A0A355EKY2-F1
#
_cell.length_a   1.000
_cell.length_b   1.000
_cell.length_c   1.000
_cell.angle_alpha   90.00
_cell.angle_beta   90.00
_cell.angle_gamma   90.00
#
_symmetry.space_group_name_H-M   'P 1'
#
loop_
_entity.id
_entity.type
_entity.pdbx_description
1 polymer ?
#
loop_
_entity_poly.entity_id
_entity_poly.type
_entity_poly.pdbx_seq_one_letter_code
_entity_poly.pdbx_strand_id
1 'polypeptide(L)'
;MSGIIGIKVDVDTFEGMRSGVPVLLDVFQRYDIKASFFVPMGKDNTGRTVKRVFTRKGFLKKAGRVGVLSTYGAKTLMYGLVLPGPQIARKNITLVRKILDEGHELGIHGYDHVRWHDSIKHFDEADTRRE
;
A
#
# COMPACT_ATOMS: atom_id res chain seq x y z
N MET A 1 -2.83 -15.88 -30.35
CA MET A 1 -3.75 -15.50 -29.25
C MET A 1 -3.15 -14.27 -28.58
N SER A 2 -3.87 -13.15 -28.54
CA SER A 2 -3.50 -12.06 -27.65
C SER A 2 -3.78 -12.52 -26.22
N GLY A 3 -2.78 -12.47 -25.35
CA GLY A 3 -2.96 -12.78 -23.93
C GLY A 3 -3.61 -11.60 -23.21
N ILE A 4 -4.44 -11.90 -22.21
CA ILE A 4 -4.95 -10.87 -21.28
C ILE A 4 -3.89 -10.68 -20.19
N ILE A 5 -3.51 -9.43 -19.93
CA ILE A 5 -2.62 -9.06 -18.83
C ILE A 5 -3.44 -8.34 -17.75
N GLY A 6 -3.44 -8.88 -16.54
CA GLY A 6 -4.01 -8.21 -15.36
C GLY A 6 -2.95 -7.38 -14.64
N ILE A 7 -3.26 -6.12 -14.36
CA ILE A 7 -2.39 -5.25 -13.56
C ILE A 7 -3.01 -5.06 -12.17
N LYS A 8 -2.28 -5.50 -11.15
CA LYS A 8 -2.64 -5.31 -9.75
C LYS A 8 -1.75 -4.26 -9.11
N VAL A 9 -2.37 -3.26 -8.49
CA VAL A 9 -1.67 -2.17 -7.79
C VAL A 9 -1.98 -2.27 -6.30
N ASP A 10 -1.02 -2.72 -5.52
CA ASP A 10 -1.10 -2.72 -4.06
C ASP A 10 -0.58 -1.38 -3.52
N VAL A 11 -1.42 -0.64 -2.82
CA VAL A 11 -1.04 0.64 -2.20
C VAL A 11 -0.57 0.37 -0.77
N ASP A 12 0.72 0.53 -0.51
CA ASP A 12 1.28 0.11 0.79
C ASP A 12 1.41 1.25 1.82
N THR A 13 1.36 2.52 1.39
CA THR A 13 1.69 3.69 2.22
C THR A 13 0.76 4.88 1.94
N PHE A 14 0.70 5.83 2.88
CA PHE A 14 -0.04 7.08 2.72
C PHE A 14 0.50 7.94 1.57
N GLU A 15 1.82 8.06 1.44
CA GLU A 15 2.43 8.81 0.34
C GLU A 15 2.27 8.08 -1.00
N GLY A 16 2.28 6.76 -1.00
CA GLY A 16 1.93 5.95 -2.17
C GLY A 16 0.51 6.25 -2.66
N MET A 17 -0.46 6.34 -1.74
CA MET A 17 -1.83 6.74 -2.07
C MET A 17 -1.90 8.19 -2.57
N ARG A 18 -1.27 9.12 -1.85
CA ARG A 18 -1.39 10.56 -2.09
C ARG A 18 -0.68 11.02 -3.37
N SER A 19 0.50 10.47 -3.63
CA SER A 19 1.44 10.97 -4.64
C SER A 19 1.70 9.94 -5.73
N GLY A 20 1.68 8.65 -5.41
CA GLY A 20 1.93 7.57 -6.38
C GLY A 20 0.71 7.22 -7.24
N VAL A 21 -0.45 7.02 -6.61
CA VAL A 21 -1.69 6.64 -7.32
C VAL A 21 -2.07 7.66 -8.40
N PRO A 22 -2.05 8.99 -8.18
CA PRO A 22 -2.37 9.94 -9.25
C PRO A 22 -1.49 9.77 -10.50
N VAL A 23 -0.19 9.52 -10.32
CA VAL A 23 0.74 9.31 -11.43
C VAL A 23 0.41 8.02 -12.19
N LEU A 24 0.03 6.96 -11.49
CA LEU A 24 -0.39 5.71 -12.13
C LEU A 24 -1.70 5.87 -12.89
N LEU A 25 -2.68 6.58 -12.33
CA LEU A 25 -3.94 6.90 -13.00
C LEU A 25 -3.69 7.67 -14.30
N ASP A 26 -2.85 8.71 -14.26
CA ASP A 26 -2.51 9.49 -15.46
C ASP A 26 -1.82 8.64 -16.54
N VAL A 27 -0.94 7.70 -16.15
CA VAL A 27 -0.31 6.75 -17.07
C VAL A 27 -1.34 5.78 -17.64
N PHE A 28 -2.19 5.19 -16.81
CA PHE A 28 -3.19 4.24 -17.26
C PHE A 28 -4.23 4.88 -18.18
N GLN A 29 -4.67 6.10 -17.88
CA GLN A 29 -5.53 6.87 -18.75
C GLN A 29 -4.88 7.11 -20.12
N ARG A 30 -3.61 7.51 -20.15
CA ARG A 30 -2.87 7.79 -21.40
C ARG A 30 -2.81 6.58 -22.33
N TYR A 31 -2.69 5.38 -21.77
CA TYR A 31 -2.54 4.14 -22.53
C TYR A 31 -3.83 3.31 -22.61
N ASP A 32 -4.96 3.85 -22.16
CA ASP A 32 -6.25 3.15 -22.07
C ASP A 32 -6.16 1.79 -21.36
N ILE A 33 -5.44 1.77 -20.24
CA ILE A 33 -5.21 0.58 -19.41
C ILE A 33 -6.18 0.59 -18.23
N LYS A 34 -6.77 -0.56 -17.92
CA LYS A 34 -7.49 -0.79 -16.65
C LYS A 34 -6.66 -1.68 -15.73
N ALA A 35 -6.86 -1.49 -14.44
CA ALA A 35 -6.08 -2.10 -13.38
C ALA A 35 -6.98 -2.29 -12.14
N SER A 36 -6.53 -3.14 -11.23
CA SER A 36 -7.20 -3.38 -9.95
C SER A 36 -6.33 -2.81 -8.83
N PHE A 37 -6.86 -1.81 -8.13
CA PHE A 37 -6.19 -1.13 -7.02
C PHE A 37 -6.64 -1.73 -5.68
N PHE A 38 -5.69 -2.07 -4.82
CA PHE A 38 -5.95 -2.59 -3.49
C PHE A 38 -5.45 -1.56 -2.47
N VAL A 39 -6.39 -0.97 -1.71
CA VAL A 39 -6.10 0.16 -0.80
C VAL A 39 -6.33 -0.24 0.66
N PRO A 40 -5.36 0.02 1.57
CA PRO A 40 -5.55 -0.19 3.00
C PRO A 40 -6.52 0.83 3.59
N MET A 41 -7.43 0.35 4.43
CA MET A 41 -8.50 1.18 4.98
C MET A 41 -8.10 1.91 6.28
N GLY A 42 -7.02 1.48 6.93
CA GLY A 42 -6.55 2.02 8.21
C GLY A 42 -5.34 2.95 8.11
N LYS A 43 -4.57 2.99 9.21
CA LYS A 43 -3.42 3.89 9.37
C LYS A 43 -2.18 3.33 8.68
N ASP A 44 -1.39 4.23 8.10
CA ASP A 44 -0.06 3.90 7.63
C ASP A 44 0.88 3.62 8.81
N ASN A 45 1.27 2.36 8.97
CA ASN A 45 2.23 1.94 9.99
C ASN A 45 3.53 1.41 9.38
N THR A 46 3.90 1.89 8.18
CA THR A 46 5.06 1.42 7.40
C THR A 46 6.36 1.42 8.19
N GLY A 47 6.56 2.36 9.11
CA GLY A 47 7.74 2.38 9.97
C GLY A 47 7.92 1.09 10.78
N ARG A 48 6.84 0.41 11.17
CA ARG A 48 6.93 -0.87 11.92
C ARG A 48 7.64 -1.98 11.13
N THR A 49 7.74 -1.84 9.80
CA THR A 49 8.49 -2.77 8.95
C THR A 49 10.00 -2.79 9.23
N VAL A 50 10.55 -1.78 9.93
CA VAL A 50 11.97 -1.79 10.36
C VAL A 50 12.30 -3.06 11.16
N LYS A 51 11.33 -3.59 11.93
CA LYS A 51 11.51 -4.86 12.66
C LYS A 51 11.82 -6.05 11.75
N ARG A 52 11.43 -5.99 10.46
CA ARG A 52 11.70 -7.05 9.47
C ARG A 52 13.17 -7.21 9.14
N VAL A 53 14.03 -6.24 9.47
CA VAL A 53 15.50 -6.40 9.42
C VAL A 53 15.96 -7.57 10.28
N PHE A 54 15.31 -7.79 11.43
CA PHE A 54 15.66 -8.84 12.37
C PHE A 54 14.93 -10.16 12.11
N THR A 55 13.73 -10.10 11.50
CA THR A 55 12.89 -11.30 11.30
C THR A 55 12.93 -11.88 9.90
N ARG A 56 13.33 -11.11 8.87
CA ARG A 56 13.32 -11.55 7.46
C ARG A 56 14.70 -11.47 6.82
N LYS A 57 15.29 -12.62 6.52
CA LYS A 57 16.57 -12.72 5.79
C LYS A 57 16.48 -11.99 4.44
N GLY A 58 17.46 -11.14 4.14
CA GLY A 58 17.54 -10.41 2.87
C GLY A 58 16.75 -9.09 2.79
N PHE A 59 16.05 -8.69 3.86
CA PHE A 59 15.26 -7.45 3.87
C PHE A 59 16.12 -6.20 3.61
N LEU A 60 17.29 -6.08 4.24
CA LEU A 60 18.21 -4.96 4.01
C LEU A 60 18.70 -4.88 2.56
N LYS A 61 19.02 -6.02 1.94
CA LYS A 61 19.44 -6.07 0.53
C LYS A 61 18.31 -5.59 -0.39
N LYS A 62 17.06 -6.00 -0.12
CA LYS A 62 15.88 -5.52 -0.85
C LYS A 62 15.68 -4.03 -0.63
N ALA A 63 15.76 -3.56 0.62
CA ALA A 63 15.56 -2.15 0.96
C ALA A 63 16.59 -1.23 0.28
N GLY A 64 17.86 -1.65 0.24
CA GLY A 64 18.91 -0.94 -0.49
C GLY A 64 18.67 -0.91 -2.00
N ARG A 65 18.30 -2.05 -2.60
CA ARG A 65 18.03 -2.13 -4.05
C ARG A 65 16.85 -1.26 -4.51
N VAL A 66 15.83 -1.14 -3.67
CA VAL A 66 14.61 -0.37 -3.98
C VAL A 66 14.77 1.10 -3.61
N GLY A 67 15.81 1.48 -2.85
CA GLY A 67 16.01 2.86 -2.43
C GLY A 67 14.93 3.34 -1.47
N VAL A 68 14.54 2.52 -0.48
CA VAL A 68 13.41 2.77 0.43
C VAL A 68 13.36 4.21 1.00
N LEU A 69 14.51 4.80 1.33
CA LEU A 69 14.61 6.19 1.81
C LEU A 69 14.26 7.22 0.74
N SER A 70 14.75 7.06 -0.50
CA SER A 70 14.42 7.97 -1.60
C SER A 70 13.00 7.74 -2.12
N THR A 71 12.46 6.52 -2.01
CA THR A 71 11.09 6.19 -2.43
C THR A 71 10.03 6.69 -1.46
N TYR A 72 10.19 6.45 -0.16
CA TYR A 72 9.13 6.75 0.82
C TYR A 72 9.37 8.05 1.59
N GLY A 73 10.61 8.53 1.61
CA GLY A 73 11.02 9.64 2.47
C GLY A 73 11.14 9.23 3.94
N ALA A 74 11.99 9.94 4.69
CA ALA A 74 12.24 9.65 6.10
C ALA A 74 10.98 9.72 6.97
N LYS A 75 10.05 10.63 6.65
CA LYS A 75 8.79 10.82 7.40
C LYS A 75 7.90 9.57 7.37
N THR A 76 7.75 8.93 6.21
CA THR A 76 6.93 7.72 6.06
C THR A 76 7.51 6.55 6.86
N LEU A 77 8.83 6.44 6.95
CA LEU A 77 9.51 5.44 7.78
C LEU A 77 9.35 5.68 9.29
N MET A 78 8.96 6.89 9.70
CA MET A 78 8.67 7.20 11.10
C MET A 78 7.22 6.87 11.51
N TYR A 79 6.30 6.70 10.54
CA TYR A 79 4.90 6.40 10.83
C TYR A 79 4.72 5.03 11.47
N GLY A 80 4.03 4.99 12.62
CA GLY A 80 3.79 3.78 13.40
C GLY A 80 4.96 3.37 14.30
N LEU A 81 6.09 4.11 14.27
CA LEU A 81 7.21 3.99 15.21
C LEU A 81 7.24 5.18 16.18
N VAL A 82 7.51 6.38 15.66
CA VAL A 82 7.69 7.61 16.46
C VAL A 82 6.72 8.71 16.06
N LEU A 83 6.06 8.58 14.90
CA LEU A 83 4.96 9.45 14.48
C LEU A 83 3.66 8.63 14.35
N PRO A 84 2.50 9.21 14.67
CA PRO A 84 1.23 8.56 14.39
C PRO A 84 1.03 8.42 12.88
N GLY A 85 0.67 7.21 12.45
CA GLY A 85 0.30 6.93 11.07
C GLY A 85 -0.95 7.67 10.61
N PRO A 86 -0.93 8.39 9.47
CA PRO A 86 -2.14 8.95 8.88
C PRO A 86 -3.08 7.84 8.38
N GLN A 87 -4.40 8.06 8.45
CA GLN A 87 -5.40 7.19 7.82
C GLN A 87 -5.26 7.26 6.29
N ILE A 88 -4.99 6.13 5.62
CA ILE A 88 -4.68 6.09 4.18
C ILE A 88 -5.91 6.40 3.34
N ALA A 89 -6.91 5.52 3.33
CA ALA A 89 -8.11 5.69 2.53
C ALA A 89 -8.92 6.93 2.94
N ARG A 90 -9.19 7.11 4.24
CA ARG A 90 -10.06 8.19 4.75
C ARG A 90 -9.56 9.59 4.38
N LYS A 91 -8.24 9.83 4.43
CA LYS A 91 -7.67 11.14 4.09
C LYS A 91 -7.53 11.35 2.57
N ASN A 92 -7.62 10.30 1.77
CA ASN A 92 -7.50 10.34 0.31
C ASN A 92 -8.81 9.89 -0.38
N ILE A 93 -9.97 10.08 0.25
CA ILE A 93 -11.25 9.54 -0.23
C ILE A 93 -11.62 10.03 -1.64
N THR A 94 -11.21 11.24 -2.00
CA THR A 94 -11.39 11.78 -3.36
C THR A 94 -10.59 11.00 -4.39
N LEU A 95 -9.36 10.60 -4.08
CA LEU A 95 -8.55 9.74 -4.95
C LEU A 95 -9.10 8.31 -5.00
N VAL A 96 -9.60 7.78 -3.88
CA VAL A 96 -10.27 6.47 -3.86
C VAL A 96 -11.47 6.45 -4.80
N ARG A 97 -12.28 7.52 -4.80
CA ARG A 97 -13.40 7.67 -5.76
C ARG A 97 -12.91 7.81 -7.19
N LYS A 98 -11.87 8.63 -7.42
CA LYS A 98 -11.26 8.82 -8.74
C LYS A 98 -10.83 7.50 -9.38
N ILE A 99 -10.28 6.55 -8.63
CA ILE A 99 -9.95 5.20 -9.12
C ILE A 99 -11.18 4.53 -9.78
N LEU A 100 -12.33 4.55 -9.10
CA LEU A 100 -13.58 3.99 -9.60
C LEU A 100 -14.13 4.78 -10.78
N ASP A 101 -14.11 6.11 -10.69
CA ASP A 101 -14.64 7.02 -11.72
C ASP A 101 -13.88 6.86 -13.05
N GLU A 102 -12.60 6.47 -13.01
CA GLU A 102 -11.79 6.16 -14.20
C GLU A 102 -11.96 4.72 -14.71
N GLY A 103 -12.84 3.93 -14.10
CA GLY A 103 -13.20 2.58 -14.52
C GLY A 103 -12.22 1.49 -14.08
N HIS A 104 -11.40 1.76 -13.07
CA HIS A 104 -10.55 0.74 -12.44
C HIS A 104 -11.34 -0.06 -11.40
N GLU A 105 -10.88 -1.28 -11.12
CA GLU A 105 -11.38 -2.05 -9.98
C GLU A 105 -10.74 -1.53 -8.68
N LEU A 106 -11.51 -1.52 -7.59
CA LEU A 106 -11.04 -1.16 -6.26
C LEU A 106 -11.34 -2.29 -5.26
N GLY A 107 -10.29 -2.76 -4.59
CA GLY A 107 -10.35 -3.77 -3.54
C GLY A 107 -9.76 -3.29 -2.21
N ILE A 108 -10.03 -4.04 -1.15
CA ILE A 108 -9.50 -3.81 0.19
C ILE A 108 -8.14 -4.49 0.34
N HIS A 109 -7.15 -3.77 0.89
CA HIS A 109 -5.81 -4.29 1.21
C HIS A 109 -5.58 -4.37 2.73
N GLY A 110 -6.58 -4.88 3.44
CA GLY A 110 -6.66 -4.92 4.91
C GLY A 110 -6.82 -3.55 5.56
N TYR A 111 -6.94 -3.54 6.89
CA TYR A 111 -7.00 -2.33 7.69
C TYR A 111 -5.60 -1.81 8.02
N ASP A 112 -4.75 -2.59 8.68
CA ASP A 112 -3.34 -2.30 8.91
C ASP A 112 -2.49 -3.25 8.07
N HIS A 113 -2.11 -2.79 6.87
CA HIS A 113 -1.31 -3.55 5.92
C HIS A 113 -0.06 -4.21 6.54
N VAL A 114 0.61 -3.52 7.49
CA VAL A 114 1.81 -4.07 8.13
C VAL A 114 1.46 -5.19 9.09
N ARG A 115 0.42 -5.01 9.91
CA ARG A 115 -0.05 -6.03 10.85
C ARG A 115 -0.58 -7.25 10.10
N TRP A 116 -1.42 -7.06 9.08
CA TRP A 116 -1.91 -8.12 8.22
C TRP A 116 -0.75 -8.95 7.65
N HIS A 117 0.20 -8.30 6.98
CA HIS A 117 1.31 -9.00 6.31
C HIS A 117 2.26 -9.74 7.26
N ASP A 118 2.44 -9.25 8.49
CA ASP A 118 3.35 -9.87 9.46
C ASP A 118 2.67 -10.90 10.37
N SER A 119 1.35 -10.86 10.52
CA SER A 119 0.65 -11.65 11.55
C SER A 119 -0.50 -12.52 11.03
N ILE A 120 -0.88 -12.46 9.75
CA ILE A 120 -2.03 -13.20 9.19
C ILE A 120 -2.02 -14.70 9.52
N LYS A 121 -0.86 -15.35 9.56
CA LYS A 121 -0.73 -16.79 9.87
C LYS A 121 -1.13 -17.16 11.30
N HIS A 122 -1.26 -16.16 12.17
CA HIS A 122 -1.55 -16.29 13.59
C HIS A 122 -2.86 -15.60 13.98
N PHE A 123 -3.62 -15.08 13.01
CA PHE A 123 -4.91 -14.49 13.28
C PHE A 123 -5.93 -15.58 13.59
N ASP A 124 -6.67 -15.37 14.66
CA ASP A 124 -7.95 -16.03 14.86
C ASP A 124 -9.06 -15.30 14.07
N GLU A 125 -10.29 -15.78 14.24
CA GLU A 125 -11.45 -15.18 13.59
C GLU A 125 -11.67 -13.71 14.01
N ALA A 126 -11.45 -13.39 15.29
CA ALA A 126 -11.66 -12.05 15.82
C ALA A 126 -10.61 -11.07 15.28
N ASP A 127 -9.37 -11.51 15.12
CA ASP A 127 -8.31 -10.75 14.48
C ASP A 127 -8.59 -10.53 13.00
N THR A 128 -9.00 -11.57 12.29
CA THR A 128 -9.36 -11.47 10.86
C THR A 128 -10.52 -10.49 10.64
N ARG A 129 -11.55 -10.50 11.50
CA ARG A 129 -12.68 -9.56 11.41
C ARG A 129 -12.30 -8.10 11.69
N ARG A 130 -11.20 -7.86 12.40
CA ARG A 130 -10.72 -6.49 12.73
C ARG A 130 -9.91 -5.86 11.60
N GLU A 131 -9.49 -6.65 10.61
CA GLU A 131 -8.65 -6.25 9.50
C GLU A 131 -9.41 -6.20 8.18
#